data_AF-A0A662SH64-F1
#
_entry.id   AF-A0A662SH64-F1
#
_cell.length_a   1.000
_cell.length_b   1.000
_cell.length_c   1.000
_cell.angle_alpha   90.00
_cell.angle_beta   90.00
_cell.angle_gamma   90.00
#
_symmetry.space_group_name_H-M   'P 1'
#
loop_
_entity.id
_entity.type
_entity.pdbx_description
1 polymer ?
#
loop_
_entity_poly.entity_id
_entity_poly.type
_entity_poly.pdbx_seq_one_letter_code
_entity_poly.pdbx_strand_id
1 'polypeptide(L)'
;MRRRLMDKLICPLCGGFPLSLSVDLEERVDPPRDWRPCERYCAFLDSEPGPSPPCGECLSREVVEGRVACPRCGAVFWIEGGVLSLPPASDKILKWFRGPESAGP
;
A
#
# COMPACT_ATOMS: atom_id res chain seq x y z
N MET A 1 -5.83 -8.79 1.24
CA MET A 1 -5.12 -7.57 0.74
C MET A 1 -4.08 -7.94 -0.31
N ARG A 2 -4.17 -7.32 -1.50
CA ARG A 2 -3.22 -7.54 -2.60
C ARG A 2 -1.94 -6.71 -2.42
N ARG A 3 -0.77 -7.35 -2.48
CA ARG A 3 0.54 -6.67 -2.39
C ARG A 3 0.73 -5.50 -3.36
N ARG A 4 0.14 -5.56 -4.56
CA ARG A 4 0.19 -4.47 -5.55
C ARG A 4 -0.39 -3.16 -5.00
N LEU A 5 -1.30 -3.20 -4.03
CA LEU A 5 -1.86 -2.02 -3.39
C LEU A 5 -0.75 -1.15 -2.74
N MET A 6 0.33 -1.76 -2.28
CA MET A 6 1.47 -1.05 -1.68
C MET A 6 2.16 -0.08 -2.63
N ASP A 7 2.06 -0.28 -3.95
CA ASP A 7 2.55 0.65 -4.97
C ASP A 7 1.82 2.01 -4.96
N LYS A 8 0.60 2.04 -4.41
CA LYS A 8 -0.29 3.21 -4.39
C LYS A 8 -0.57 3.72 -2.97
N LEU A 9 -0.28 2.94 -1.94
CA LEU A 9 -0.50 3.32 -0.55
C LEU A 9 0.55 4.32 -0.08
N ILE A 10 0.08 5.46 0.42
CA ILE A 10 0.88 6.45 1.14
C ILE A 10 0.45 6.47 2.61
N CYS A 11 1.35 6.84 3.50
CA CYS A 11 0.98 7.01 4.91
C CYS A 11 -0.10 8.09 5.03
N PRO A 12 -1.30 7.81 5.56
CA PRO A 12 -2.34 8.82 5.70
C PRO A 12 -1.96 9.93 6.69
N LEU A 13 -1.02 9.69 7.60
CA LEU A 13 -0.65 10.67 8.62
C LEU A 13 0.42 11.68 8.15
N CYS A 14 1.31 11.28 7.23
CA CYS A 14 2.44 12.12 6.83
C CYS A 14 2.77 12.10 5.32
N GLY A 15 2.03 11.33 4.51
CA GLY A 15 2.28 11.18 3.07
C GLY A 15 3.54 10.36 2.72
N GLY A 16 4.16 9.68 3.68
CA GLY A 16 5.36 8.86 3.45
C GLY A 16 5.12 7.69 2.51
N PHE A 17 6.12 7.40 1.66
CA PHE A 17 6.17 6.30 0.70
C PHE A 17 7.63 5.90 0.45
N PRO A 18 7.97 4.60 0.26
CA PRO A 18 7.08 3.44 0.38
C PRO A 18 6.73 3.12 1.84
N LEU A 19 5.67 2.33 2.04
CA LEU A 19 5.35 1.72 3.33
C LEU A 19 5.93 0.30 3.39
N SER A 20 6.32 -0.14 4.58
CA SER A 20 6.87 -1.48 4.81
C SER A 20 5.73 -2.46 5.15
N LEU A 21 5.70 -3.61 4.47
CA LEU A 21 4.71 -4.67 4.69
C LEU A 21 5.36 -5.82 5.49
N SER A 22 4.74 -6.19 6.60
CA SER A 22 5.04 -7.42 7.36
C SER A 22 3.86 -8.36 7.23
N VAL A 23 4.12 -9.60 6.88
CA VAL A 23 3.11 -10.60 6.56
C VAL A 23 3.10 -11.67 7.63
N ASP A 24 1.93 -11.91 8.23
CA ASP A 24 1.73 -12.96 9.23
C ASP A 24 1.00 -14.17 8.62
N LEU A 25 0.01 -13.94 7.74
CA LEU A 25 -0.74 -14.98 7.03
C LEU A 25 -1.02 -14.58 5.58
N GLU A 26 -0.90 -15.54 4.66
CA GLU A 26 -1.27 -15.39 3.26
C GLU A 26 -2.01 -16.60 2.72
N GLU A 27 -2.84 -16.32 1.72
CA GLU A 27 -3.58 -17.33 0.98
C GLU A 27 -3.21 -17.29 -0.50
N ARG A 28 -3.37 -18.44 -1.17
CA ARG A 28 -3.27 -18.53 -2.61
C ARG A 28 -4.62 -18.30 -3.27
N VAL A 29 -4.63 -17.44 -4.28
CA VAL A 29 -5.81 -17.08 -5.07
C VAL A 29 -5.50 -17.14 -6.56
N ASP A 30 -6.53 -17.29 -7.38
CA ASP A 30 -6.37 -17.19 -8.83
C ASP A 30 -6.06 -15.75 -9.24
N PRO A 31 -4.92 -15.49 -9.91
CA PRO A 31 -4.57 -14.15 -10.34
C PRO A 31 -5.53 -13.67 -11.44
N PRO A 32 -5.82 -12.35 -11.50
CA PRO A 32 -6.61 -11.80 -12.60
C PRO A 32 -5.86 -12.00 -13.92
N ARG A 33 -6.62 -12.33 -14.99
CA ARG A 33 -6.07 -12.51 -16.35
C ARG A 33 -5.44 -11.23 -16.87
N ASP A 34 -6.07 -10.08 -16.59
CA ASP A 34 -5.59 -8.77 -16.99
C ASP A 34 -4.88 -8.10 -15.81
N TRP A 35 -3.55 -8.01 -15.90
CA TRP A 35 -2.73 -7.35 -14.89
C TRP A 35 -1.68 -6.44 -15.52
N ARG A 36 -1.22 -5.47 -14.74
CA ARG A 36 -0.10 -4.58 -15.07
C ARG A 36 0.95 -4.63 -13.95
N PRO A 37 2.24 -4.51 -14.27
CA PRO A 37 3.29 -4.35 -13.28
C PRO A 37 3.01 -3.19 -12.30
N CYS A 38 3.64 -3.23 -11.13
CA CYS A 38 3.73 -2.05 -10.26
C CYS A 38 4.45 -0.92 -11.00
N GLU A 39 4.12 0.34 -10.69
CA GLU A 39 4.71 1.50 -11.38
C GLU A 39 5.92 2.07 -10.64
N ARG A 40 5.91 2.03 -9.30
CA ARG A 40 6.92 2.70 -8.46
C ARG A 40 7.55 1.77 -7.43
N TYR A 41 6.80 0.82 -6.89
CA TYR A 41 7.29 -0.06 -5.84
C TYR A 41 6.58 -1.41 -5.85
N CYS A 42 7.35 -2.49 -5.75
CA CYS A 42 6.85 -3.86 -5.68
C CYS A 42 7.05 -4.42 -4.27
N ALA A 43 5.98 -4.50 -3.49
CA ALA A 43 6.05 -5.07 -2.12
C ALA A 43 6.38 -6.57 -2.06
N PHE A 44 6.30 -7.30 -3.19
CA PHE A 44 6.75 -8.69 -3.24
C PHE A 44 8.27 -8.80 -3.37
N LEU A 45 8.91 -7.85 -4.05
CA LEU A 45 10.37 -7.77 -4.24
C LEU A 45 11.04 -6.79 -3.27
N ASP A 46 10.26 -6.07 -2.47
CA ASP A 46 10.70 -4.99 -1.58
C ASP A 46 11.62 -3.96 -2.26
N SER A 47 11.28 -3.57 -3.51
CA SER A 47 12.13 -2.71 -4.34
C SER A 47 11.35 -2.09 -5.51
N GLU A 48 12.00 -1.21 -6.27
CA GLU A 48 11.48 -0.77 -7.56
C GLU A 48 11.26 -1.97 -8.50
N PRO A 49 10.15 -2.01 -9.24
CA PRO A 49 9.88 -3.11 -10.15
C PRO A 49 10.93 -3.13 -11.28
N GLY A 50 11.64 -4.25 -11.43
CA GLY A 50 12.50 -4.49 -12.58
C GLY A 50 11.71 -4.62 -13.90
N PRO A 51 12.39 -4.80 -15.05
CA PRO A 51 11.75 -4.83 -16.37
C PRO A 51 10.78 -6.01 -16.57
N SER A 52 10.95 -7.11 -15.84
CA SER A 52 10.08 -8.29 -15.91
C SER A 52 9.80 -8.85 -14.50
N PRO A 53 8.96 -8.17 -13.69
CA PRO A 53 8.69 -8.59 -12.32
C PRO A 53 7.82 -9.87 -12.30
N PRO A 54 7.93 -10.72 -11.27
CA PRO A 54 7.22 -11.99 -11.16
C PRO A 54 5.75 -11.76 -10.73
N CYS A 55 4.99 -11.01 -11.52
CA CYS A 55 3.65 -10.57 -11.15
C CYS A 55 2.64 -11.71 -11.05
N GLY A 56 2.80 -12.80 -11.82
CA GLY A 56 1.94 -13.98 -11.67
C GLY A 56 1.97 -14.56 -10.25
N GLU A 57 3.16 -14.69 -9.67
CA GLU A 57 3.34 -15.17 -8.30
C GLU A 57 2.94 -14.12 -7.26
N CYS A 58 3.20 -12.83 -7.53
CA CYS A 58 2.77 -11.75 -6.65
C CYS A 58 1.24 -11.66 -6.55
N LEU A 59 0.54 -11.81 -7.68
CA LEU A 59 -0.92 -11.71 -7.76
C LEU A 59 -1.65 -12.96 -7.28
N SER A 60 -0.95 -14.10 -7.23
CA SER A 60 -1.50 -15.35 -6.69
C SER A 60 -1.44 -15.43 -5.17
N ARG A 61 -0.88 -14.43 -4.50
CA ARG A 61 -0.71 -14.40 -3.03
C ARG A 61 -1.41 -13.18 -2.43
N GLU A 62 -2.43 -13.45 -1.64
CA GLU A 62 -3.20 -12.44 -0.93
C GLU A 62 -2.84 -12.43 0.57
N VAL A 63 -2.49 -11.26 1.10
CA VAL A 63 -2.19 -11.07 2.53
C VAL A 63 -3.50 -11.08 3.30
N VAL A 64 -3.66 -12.00 4.23
CA VAL A 64 -4.85 -12.12 5.09
C VAL A 64 -4.60 -11.44 6.43
N GLU A 65 -3.46 -11.72 7.06
CA GLU A 65 -3.06 -11.11 8.34
C GLU A 65 -1.67 -10.49 8.21
N GLY A 66 -1.46 -9.33 8.82
CA GLY A 66 -0.17 -8.65 8.78
C GLY A 66 -0.23 -7.19 9.23
N ARG A 67 0.84 -6.46 8.93
CA ARG A 67 1.01 -5.06 9.35
C ARG A 67 1.65 -4.23 8.24
N VAL A 68 1.25 -2.97 8.17
CA VAL A 68 1.87 -1.96 7.31
C VAL A 68 2.45 -0.87 8.20
N ALA A 69 3.76 -0.64 8.11
CA ALA A 69 4.47 0.37 8.88
C ALA A 69 4.95 1.52 8.00
N CYS A 70 4.84 2.75 8.48
CA CYS A 70 5.45 3.91 7.85
C CYS A 70 6.86 4.13 8.42
N PRO A 71 7.93 3.94 7.62
CA PRO A 71 9.30 4.15 8.10
C PRO A 71 9.59 5.63 8.42
N ARG A 72 8.80 6.57 7.88
CA ARG A 72 9.00 8.01 8.07
C ARG A 72 8.49 8.53 9.42
N CYS A 73 7.31 8.11 9.86
CA CYS A 73 6.68 8.61 11.08
C CYS A 73 6.41 7.52 12.13
N GLY A 74 6.76 6.27 11.86
CA GLY A 74 6.63 5.14 12.79
C GLY A 74 5.19 4.63 12.99
N ALA A 75 4.21 5.15 12.24
CA ALA A 75 2.83 4.68 12.33
C ALA A 75 2.71 3.23 11.84
N VAL A 76 1.88 2.43 12.52
CA VAL A 76 1.61 1.04 12.18
C VAL A 76 0.11 0.84 11.98
N PHE A 77 -0.25 0.16 10.90
CA PHE A 77 -1.61 -0.20 10.51
C PHE A 77 -1.73 -1.72 10.42
N TRP A 78 -2.91 -2.25 10.72
CA TRP A 78 -3.14 -3.70 10.82
C TRP A 78 -3.91 -4.21 9.60
N ILE A 79 -3.59 -5.42 9.17
CA ILE A 79 -4.33 -6.16 8.15
C ILE A 79 -5.01 -7.32 8.87
N GLU A 80 -6.33 -7.35 8.83
CA GLU A 80 -7.16 -8.40 9.44
C GLU A 80 -8.19 -8.87 8.42
N GLY A 81 -8.31 -10.18 8.20
CA GLY A 81 -9.22 -10.74 7.19
C GLY A 81 -8.99 -10.18 5.78
N GLY A 82 -7.75 -9.80 5.46
CA GLY A 82 -7.37 -9.20 4.20
C GLY A 82 -7.76 -7.73 4.03
N VAL A 83 -8.23 -7.06 5.09
CA VAL A 83 -8.61 -5.65 5.10
C VAL A 83 -7.56 -4.83 5.85
N LEU A 84 -6.99 -3.81 5.20
CA LEU A 84 -6.06 -2.87 5.83
C LEU A 84 -6.86 -1.82 6.63
N SER A 85 -6.72 -1.83 7.95
CA SER A 85 -7.35 -0.88 8.86
C SER A 85 -6.56 0.42 8.93
N LEU A 86 -7.13 1.49 8.38
CA LEU A 86 -6.58 2.84 8.42
C LEU A 86 -7.41 3.72 9.36
N PRO A 87 -6.79 4.71 10.03
CA PRO A 87 -7.53 5.65 10.86
C PRO A 87 -8.54 6.43 10.02
N PRO A 88 -9.66 6.87 10.61
CA PRO A 88 -10.63 7.70 9.90
C PRO A 88 -9.94 8.94 9.34
N ALA A 89 -10.44 9.41 8.19
CA ALA A 89 -9.98 10.65 7.58
C ALA A 89 -10.25 11.83 8.54
N SER A 90 -9.25 12.19 9.34
CA SER A 90 -9.30 13.40 10.18
C SER A 90 -9.23 14.65 9.30
N ASP A 91 -9.58 15.82 9.83
CA ASP A 91 -9.38 17.11 9.16
C ASP A 91 -7.94 17.31 8.67
N LYS A 92 -6.94 16.69 9.32
CA LYS A 92 -5.54 16.73 8.87
C LYS A 92 -5.29 15.95 7.57
N ILE A 93 -6.03 14.86 7.34
CA ILE A 93 -6.00 14.10 6.08
C ILE A 93 -6.74 14.88 4.98
N LEU A 94 -7.87 15.51 5.31
CA LEU A 94 -8.61 16.37 4.37
C LEU A 94 -7.76 17.55 3.86
N LYS A 95 -6.86 18.09 4.69
CA LYS A 95 -5.92 19.15 4.29
C LYS A 95 -4.88 18.74 3.23
N TRP A 96 -4.58 17.45 3.08
CA TRP A 96 -3.74 16.97 1.97
C TRP A 96 -4.51 16.85 0.65
N PHE A 97 -5.82 16.58 0.72
CA PHE A 97 -6.68 16.46 -0.46
C PHE A 97 -7.26 17.80 -0.93
N ARG A 98 -7.43 18.76 -0.01
CA ARG A 98 -7.63 20.16 -0.36
C ARG A 98 -6.29 20.68 -0.85
N GLY A 99 -6.11 20.75 -2.17
CA GLY A 99 -4.98 21.45 -2.79
C GLY A 99 -4.79 22.84 -2.19
N PRO A 100 -3.63 23.49 -2.39
CA PRO A 100 -3.31 24.76 -1.74
C PRO A 100 -4.51 25.69 -1.88
N GLU A 101 -5.10 26.07 -0.74
CA GLU A 101 -6.12 27.12 -0.71
C GLU A 101 -5.48 28.28 -1.46
N SER A 102 -6.01 28.56 -2.64
CA SER A 102 -5.61 29.71 -3.43
C SER A 102 -5.74 30.91 -2.51
N ALA A 103 -4.60 31.39 -2.01
CA ALA A 103 -4.50 32.64 -1.30
C ALA A 103 -5.08 33.68 -2.25
N GLY A 104 -6.31 34.11 -1.95
CA GLY A 104 -6.94 35.19 -2.68
C GLY A 104 -6.19 36.49 -2.40
N PRO A 105 -6.30 37.48 -3.28
CA PRO A 105 -6.60 38.83 -2.86
C PRO A 105 -8.07 38.97 -2.44
#